data_AF-G4ZPX3-F1
#
_entry.id   AF-G4ZPX3-F1
#
_cell.length_a   1.000
_cell.length_b   1.000
_cell.length_c   1.000
_cell.angle_alpha   90.00
_cell.angle_beta   90.00
_cell.angle_gamma   90.00
#
_symmetry.space_group_name_H-M   'P 1'
#
loop_
_entity.id
_entity.type
_entity.pdbx_description
1 polymer ?
#
loop_
_entity_poly.entity_id
_entity_poly.type
_entity_poly.pdbx_seq_one_letter_code
_entity_poly.pdbx_strand_id
1 'polypeptide(L)'
;SPHEPAAGDVLPPLPPGHEPQECPEYQFVNGVLKRRQRQYKVISVLKRRVGECRVTKYYCAACSKSDKARMYLCNKIWPQRYPGNAMSCYQIWHHK
;
A
#
# COMPACT_ATOMS: atom_id res chain seq x y z
N SER A 1 -20.80 -27.86 0.64
CA SER A 1 -19.45 -27.52 1.10
C SER A 1 -19.07 -26.18 0.51
N PRO A 2 -18.70 -25.16 1.33
CA PRO A 2 -18.34 -23.86 0.79
C PRO A 2 -17.03 -23.98 0.02
N HIS A 3 -17.01 -23.50 -1.22
CA HIS A 3 -15.85 -23.53 -2.09
C HIS A 3 -14.75 -22.63 -1.52
N GLU A 4 -13.62 -23.24 -1.19
CA GLU A 4 -12.39 -22.56 -0.79
C GLU A 4 -11.81 -21.81 -2.01
N PRO A 5 -11.53 -20.50 -1.91
CA PRO A 5 -10.86 -19.80 -3.00
C PRO A 5 -9.40 -20.25 -3.09
N ALA A 6 -9.01 -20.58 -4.32
CA ALA A 6 -7.72 -21.15 -4.70
C ALA A 6 -6.52 -20.39 -4.11
N ALA A 7 -5.54 -21.18 -3.67
CA ALA A 7 -4.21 -20.74 -3.23
C ALA A 7 -3.53 -19.87 -4.30
N GLY A 8 -3.59 -18.55 -4.10
CA GLY A 8 -2.73 -17.58 -4.75
C GLY A 8 -1.99 -16.82 -3.65
N ASP A 9 -0.68 -17.07 -3.53
CA ASP A 9 0.30 -16.38 -2.70
C ASP A 9 -0.25 -15.72 -1.42
N VAL A 10 -0.41 -16.53 -0.37
CA VAL A 10 -0.69 -16.01 0.98
C VAL A 10 0.56 -15.29 1.47
N LEU A 11 0.59 -14.00 1.16
CA LEU A 11 1.46 -13.00 1.71
C LEU A 11 1.60 -13.16 3.24
N PRO A 12 2.82 -13.05 3.83
CA PRO A 12 2.99 -13.16 5.26
C PRO A 12 2.06 -12.20 6.01
N PRO A 13 1.44 -12.64 7.11
CA PRO A 13 0.47 -11.85 7.84
C PRO A 13 1.14 -10.60 8.39
N LEU A 14 0.46 -9.46 8.21
CA LEU A 14 0.89 -8.21 8.82
C LEU A 14 0.79 -8.32 10.35
N PRO A 15 1.62 -7.60 11.11
CA PRO A 15 1.46 -7.51 12.55
C PRO A 15 0.05 -7.01 12.90
N PRO A 16 -0.54 -7.45 14.04
CA PRO A 16 -1.89 -7.03 14.43
C PRO A 16 -2.04 -5.49 14.45
N GLY A 17 -3.12 -4.97 13.86
CA GLY A 17 -3.39 -3.52 13.81
C GLY A 17 -2.64 -2.75 12.70
N HIS A 18 -1.79 -3.42 11.91
CA HIS A 18 -1.09 -2.81 10.78
C HIS A 18 -1.81 -3.00 9.43
N GLU A 19 -3.08 -3.38 9.45
CA GLU A 19 -3.88 -3.59 8.24
C GLU A 19 -3.96 -2.33 7.35
N PRO A 20 -3.91 -2.48 6.02
CA PRO A 20 -4.02 -1.36 5.09
C PRO A 20 -5.41 -0.71 5.18
N GLN A 21 -5.46 0.56 5.56
CA GLN A 21 -6.69 1.35 5.57
C GLN A 21 -6.75 2.28 4.37
N GLU A 22 -7.94 2.47 3.81
CA GLU A 22 -8.14 3.41 2.71
C GLU A 22 -8.32 4.84 3.22
N CYS A 23 -7.76 5.81 2.49
CA CYS A 23 -7.91 7.23 2.77
C CYS A 23 -9.41 7.59 2.83
N PRO A 24 -9.89 8.17 3.94
CA PRO A 24 -11.32 8.51 4.08
C PRO A 24 -11.71 9.73 3.23
N GLU A 25 -10.71 10.48 2.74
CA GLU A 25 -10.93 11.68 1.96
C GLU A 25 -11.32 11.34 0.51
N TYR A 26 -12.30 12.08 -0.01
CA TYR A 26 -12.67 12.06 -1.42
C TYR A 26 -12.33 13.40 -2.07
N GLN A 27 -12.16 13.39 -3.39
CA GLN A 27 -11.92 14.57 -4.21
C GLN A 27 -12.68 14.45 -5.54
N PHE A 28 -13.18 15.56 -6.06
CA PHE A 28 -13.73 15.60 -7.41
C PHE A 28 -12.60 15.71 -8.44
N VAL A 29 -12.59 14.78 -9.41
CA VAL A 29 -11.67 14.80 -10.54
C VAL A 29 -12.49 14.69 -11.82
N ASN A 30 -12.50 15.76 -12.62
CA ASN A 30 -13.29 15.86 -13.85
C ASN A 30 -14.78 15.53 -13.62
N GLY A 31 -15.37 16.11 -12.57
CA GLY A 31 -16.78 15.88 -12.22
C GLY A 31 -17.09 14.54 -11.54
N VAL A 32 -16.11 13.65 -11.41
CA VAL A 32 -16.29 12.34 -10.76
C VAL A 32 -15.72 12.37 -9.34
N LEU A 33 -16.54 11.97 -8.35
CA LEU A 33 -16.08 11.77 -6.98
C LEU A 33 -15.15 10.55 -6.91
N LYS A 34 -13.87 10.78 -6.63
CA LYS A 34 -12.85 9.73 -6.52
C LYS A 34 -12.21 9.78 -5.14
N ARG A 35 -11.84 8.62 -4.61
CA ARG A 35 -11.07 8.56 -3.37
C ARG A 35 -9.73 9.26 -3.57
N ARG A 36 -9.36 10.11 -2.62
CA ARG A 36 -8.14 10.90 -2.66
C ARG A 36 -6.94 9.96 -2.62
N GLN A 37 -6.05 10.11 -3.59
CA GLN A 37 -4.78 9.40 -3.61
C GLN A 37 -3.68 10.31 -3.09
N ARG A 38 -2.72 9.72 -2.38
CA ARG A 38 -1.60 10.43 -1.73
C ARG A 38 -0.29 9.83 -2.19
N GLN A 39 0.70 10.69 -2.33
CA GLN A 39 2.07 10.27 -2.59
C GLN A 39 2.53 9.35 -1.45
N TYR A 40 3.00 8.15 -1.80
CA TYR A 40 3.56 7.23 -0.82
C TYR A 40 5.06 7.17 -0.93
N LYS A 41 5.70 6.89 0.20
CA LYS A 41 7.13 6.67 0.26
C LYS A 41 7.42 5.26 -0.24
N VAL A 42 7.87 5.15 -1.49
CA VAL A 42 8.50 3.91 -1.96
C VAL A 42 9.74 3.70 -1.09
N ILE A 43 9.83 2.54 -0.44
CA ILE A 43 11.02 2.18 0.35
C ILE A 43 12.22 2.25 -0.58
N SER A 44 13.34 2.82 -0.15
CA SER A 44 14.50 3.09 -1.02
C SER A 44 14.96 1.86 -1.82
N VAL A 45 14.77 0.66 -1.26
CA VAL A 45 15.05 -0.64 -1.92
C VAL A 45 14.23 -0.89 -3.20
N LEU A 46 13.03 -0.32 -3.29
CA LEU A 46 12.14 -0.43 -4.44
C LEU A 46 12.19 0.81 -5.35
N LYS A 47 13.02 1.81 -5.05
CA LYS A 47 13.18 2.96 -5.95
C LYS A 47 14.09 2.57 -7.11
N ARG A 48 13.55 2.57 -8.32
CA ARG A 48 14.37 2.43 -9.55
C ARG A 48 15.04 3.74 -9.97
N ARG A 49 14.42 4.89 -9.65
CA ARG A 49 14.91 6.23 -10.00
C ARG A 49 14.79 7.17 -8.81
N VAL A 50 15.78 8.04 -8.65
CA VAL A 50 15.71 9.17 -7.71
C VAL A 50 14.51 10.04 -8.10
N GLY A 51 13.69 10.41 -7.14
CA GLY A 51 12.45 11.15 -7.39
C GLY A 51 11.25 10.32 -7.86
N GLU A 52 11.36 8.98 -7.99
CA GLU A 52 10.17 8.16 -8.27
C GLU A 52 9.17 8.28 -7.11
N CYS A 53 8.04 8.90 -7.42
CA CYS A 53 6.91 9.04 -6.53
C CYS A 53 5.69 8.39 -7.18
N ARG A 54 4.89 7.72 -6.36
CA ARG A 54 3.64 7.11 -6.79
C ARG A 54 2.56 7.41 -5.77
N VAL A 55 1.32 7.27 -6.23
CA VAL A 55 0.15 7.55 -5.43
C VAL A 55 -0.50 6.25 -4.96
N THR A 56 -1.04 6.27 -3.75
CA THR A 56 -1.80 5.19 -3.14
C THR A 56 -3.01 5.79 -2.44
N LYS A 57 -4.07 4.99 -2.31
CA LYS A 57 -5.17 5.30 -1.40
C LYS A 57 -4.98 4.66 -0.02
N TYR A 58 -3.96 3.82 0.18
CA TYR A 58 -3.78 3.05 1.41
C TYR A 58 -2.77 3.69 2.37
N TYR A 59 -3.09 3.73 3.66
CA TYR A 59 -2.19 4.11 4.75
C TYR A 59 -2.28 3.12 5.93
N CYS A 60 -1.24 3.06 6.77
CA CYS A 60 -1.23 2.22 7.97
C CYS A 60 -1.62 3.09 9.18
N ALA A 61 -2.76 2.85 9.82
CA ALA A 61 -3.17 3.63 11.00
C ALA A 61 -2.19 3.47 12.16
N ALA A 62 -1.78 2.25 12.47
CA ALA A 62 -0.84 2.00 13.56
C ALA A 62 0.53 2.68 13.37
N CYS A 63 0.99 2.86 12.12
CA CYS A 63 2.22 3.61 11.83
C CYS A 63 1.99 5.13 11.60
N SER A 64 0.74 5.59 11.58
CA SER A 64 0.44 7.00 11.36
C SER A 64 0.57 7.77 12.67
N LYS A 65 1.30 8.89 12.64
CA LYS A 65 1.47 9.73 13.84
C LYS A 65 0.22 10.57 14.14
N SER A 66 -0.54 10.90 13.11
CA SER A 66 -1.81 11.64 13.19
C SER A 66 -2.55 11.57 11.85
N ASP A 67 -3.78 12.07 11.79
CA ASP A 67 -4.55 12.19 10.55
C ASP A 67 -3.89 13.08 9.50
N LYS A 68 -3.12 14.08 9.93
CA LYS A 68 -2.37 14.98 9.05
C LYS A 68 -1.04 14.38 8.60
N ALA A 69 -0.54 13.37 9.31
CA ALA A 69 0.73 12.69 9.08
C ALA A 69 0.54 11.18 8.93
N ARG A 70 -0.39 10.78 8.04
CA ARG A 70 -0.65 9.37 7.74
C ARG A 70 0.50 8.73 6.98
N MET A 71 0.86 7.51 7.37
CA MET A 71 1.90 6.71 6.71
C MET A 71 1.32 5.98 5.49
N TYR A 72 1.43 6.60 4.32
CA TYR A 72 0.95 6.02 3.07
C TYR A 72 1.94 4.99 2.52
N LEU A 73 1.43 3.80 2.18
CA LEU A 73 2.19 2.68 1.67
C LEU A 73 1.42 2.01 0.50
N CYS A 74 2.15 1.35 -0.40
CA CYS A 74 1.53 0.60 -1.49
C CYS A 74 1.13 -0.81 -1.03
N ASN A 75 -0.14 -1.18 -1.20
CA ASN A 75 -0.66 -2.51 -0.85
C ASN A 75 -0.72 -3.47 -2.07
N LYS A 76 0.06 -3.20 -3.12
CA LYS A 76 0.11 -4.04 -4.32
C LYS A 76 1.52 -4.56 -4.51
N ILE A 77 1.64 -5.84 -4.85
CA ILE A 77 2.85 -6.44 -5.39
C ILE A 77 2.93 -6.05 -6.87
N TRP A 78 4.13 -5.69 -7.33
CA TRP A 78 4.36 -5.31 -8.73
C TRP A 78 5.42 -6.21 -9.36
N PRO A 79 5.13 -7.50 -9.63
CA PRO A 79 6.14 -8.47 -10.05
C PRO A 79 6.81 -8.08 -11.38
N GLN A 80 6.06 -7.52 -12.34
CA GLN A 80 6.62 -6.97 -13.57
C GLN A 80 7.61 -5.81 -13.33
N ARG A 81 7.41 -5.07 -12.23
CA ARG A 81 8.22 -3.88 -11.90
C ARG A 81 9.32 -4.16 -10.88
N TYR A 82 9.22 -5.26 -10.14
CA TYR A 82 10.22 -5.73 -9.21
C TYR A 82 10.32 -7.24 -9.38
N PRO A 83 11.02 -7.71 -10.42
CA PRO A 83 11.24 -9.14 -10.63
C PRO A 83 11.88 -9.75 -9.38
N GLY A 84 11.33 -10.84 -8.88
CA GLY A 84 11.79 -11.50 -7.65
C GLY A 84 11.26 -10.88 -6.34
N ASN A 85 10.50 -9.79 -6.39
CA ASN A 85 9.84 -9.25 -5.19
C ASN A 85 8.40 -9.75 -5.09
N ALA A 86 8.16 -10.61 -4.09
CA ALA A 86 6.85 -11.14 -3.76
C ALA A 86 6.08 -10.29 -2.73
N MET A 87 6.64 -9.17 -2.26
CA MET A 87 6.05 -8.39 -1.17
C MET A 87 5.56 -7.01 -1.61
N SER A 88 4.47 -6.53 -1.02
CA SER A 88 4.04 -5.14 -1.17
C SER A 88 4.92 -4.17 -0.36
N CYS A 89 4.80 -2.86 -0.60
CA CYS A 89 5.49 -1.87 0.22
C CYS A 89 5.05 -1.94 1.70
N TYR A 90 3.80 -2.30 1.97
CA TYR A 90 3.34 -2.54 3.34
C TYR A 90 4.16 -3.63 4.01
N GLN A 91 4.26 -4.77 3.36
CA GLN A 91 4.96 -5.92 3.91
C GLN A 91 6.45 -5.66 4.10
N ILE A 92 7.10 -5.08 3.11
CA ILE A 92 8.52 -4.74 3.24
C ILE A 92 8.74 -3.72 4.36
N TRP A 93 7.78 -2.82 4.62
CA TRP A 93 7.87 -1.87 5.73
C TRP A 93 7.71 -2.54 7.10
N HIS A 94 6.88 -3.60 7.20
CA HIS A 94 6.58 -4.26 8.48
C HIS A 94 7.44 -5.50 8.78
N HIS A 95 8.06 -6.11 7.78
CA HIS A 95 8.91 -7.30 7.93
C HIS A 95 10.42 -6.99 7.86
N LYS A 96 10.80 -5.71 7.74
CA LYS A 96 12.21 -5.29 7.78
C LYS A 96 12.68 -5.01 9.19
#